data_AF-A0A9X8VFN5-F1
#
_entry.id   AF-A0A9X8VFN5-F1
#
_cell.length_a   1.000
_cell.length_b   1.000
_cell.length_c   1.000
_cell.angle_alpha   90.00
_cell.angle_beta   90.00
_cell.angle_gamma   90.00
#
_symmetry.space_group_name_H-M   'P 1'
#
loop_
_entity.id
_entity.type
_entity.pdbx_description
1 polymer ?
#
loop_
_entity_poly.entity_id
_entity_poly.type
_entity_poly.pdbx_seq_one_letter_code
_entity_poly.pdbx_strand_id
1 'polypeptide(L)' 'VLFKALDFDIDISIQAGTKYLIGHSDYMLGTAVANARCWEQLREYSYLMGQMVDADTAYMASRGLRTLSVRL' A
#
# COMPACT_ATOMS: atom_id res chain seq x y z
N VAL A 1 -4.97 3.09 -9.20
CA VAL A 1 -3.59 2.72 -9.63
C VAL A 1 -3.56 2.78 -11.13
N LEU A 2 -2.79 3.71 -11.70
CA LEU A 2 -2.79 3.99 -13.15
C LEU A 2 -1.71 3.21 -13.92
N PHE A 3 -0.75 2.61 -13.21
CA PHE A 3 0.31 1.79 -13.77
C PHE A 3 0.48 0.52 -12.93
N LYS A 4 0.33 -0.65 -13.55
CA LYS A 4 0.42 -1.95 -12.89
C LYS A 4 1.86 -2.44 -12.90
N ALA A 5 2.67 -1.93 -11.98
CA ALA A 5 4.12 -2.19 -11.95
C ALA A 5 4.51 -3.68 -12.02
N LEU A 6 3.76 -4.56 -11.35
CA LEU A 6 4.06 -6.00 -11.34
C LEU A 6 3.89 -6.67 -12.71
N ASP A 7 3.11 -6.08 -13.63
CA ASP A 7 2.96 -6.56 -15.01
C ASP A 7 4.19 -6.19 -15.88
N PHE A 8 5.12 -5.39 -15.35
CA PHE A 8 6.33 -4.89 -16.02
C PHE A 8 7.61 -5.36 -15.32
N ASP A 9 7.60 -6.57 -14.77
CA ASP A 9 8.73 -7.22 -14.10
C ASP A 9 9.33 -6.47 -12.89
N ILE A 10 8.60 -5.49 -12.36
CA ILE A 10 8.97 -4.83 -11.10
C ILE A 10 8.57 -5.77 -9.96
N ASP A 11 9.51 -6.12 -9.09
CA ASP A 11 9.26 -7.08 -8.01
C ASP A 11 8.37 -6.52 -6.87
N ILE A 12 8.50 -5.22 -6.58
CA ILE A 12 7.81 -4.54 -5.47
C ILE A 12 7.28 -3.17 -5.91
N SER A 13 5.96 -2.97 -5.81
CA SER A 13 5.30 -1.68 -6.02
C SER A 13 5.05 -1.00 -4.68
N ILE A 14 5.78 0.09 -4.41
CA ILE A 14 5.67 0.87 -3.18
C ILE A 14 4.82 2.11 -3.43
N GLN A 15 3.87 2.40 -2.54
CA GLN A 15 3.10 3.64 -2.55
C GLN A 15 3.05 4.27 -1.17
N ALA A 16 3.19 5.59 -1.14
CA ALA A 16 2.75 6.41 -0.02
C ALA A 16 1.22 6.47 -0.04
N GLY A 17 0.58 5.53 0.66
CA GLY A 17 -0.88 5.43 0.81
C GLY A 17 -1.51 6.68 1.42
N THR A 18 -0.74 7.48 2.16
CA THR A 18 -1.06 8.86 2.61
C THR A 18 -1.65 9.74 1.51
N LYS A 19 -1.27 9.50 0.24
CA LYS A 19 -1.69 10.31 -0.90
C LYS A 19 -3.01 9.80 -1.46
N TYR A 20 -3.02 9.32 -2.70
CA TYR A 20 -4.28 9.03 -3.40
C TYR A 20 -5.09 7.87 -2.80
N LEU A 21 -4.45 6.88 -2.14
CA LEU A 21 -5.15 5.72 -1.58
C LEU A 21 -6.09 6.14 -0.44
N ILE A 22 -5.56 6.82 0.58
CA ILE A 22 -6.38 7.47 1.61
C ILE A 22 -7.20 8.58 0.96
N GLY A 23 -6.56 9.53 0.28
CA GLY A 23 -7.21 10.52 -0.59
C GLY A 23 -7.90 11.68 0.13
N HIS A 24 -7.77 11.77 1.46
CA HIS A 24 -8.47 12.76 2.30
C HIS A 24 -7.53 13.57 3.21
N SER A 25 -6.20 13.41 3.08
CA SER A 25 -5.18 14.19 3.79
C SER A 25 -5.25 14.13 5.33
N ASP A 26 -5.81 13.06 5.87
CA ASP A 26 -6.15 12.88 7.30
C ASP A 26 -5.38 11.74 7.98
N TYR A 27 -4.81 10.81 7.22
CA TYR A 27 -4.03 9.67 7.74
C TYR A 27 -2.72 9.46 6.98
N MET A 28 -1.77 8.76 7.60
CA MET A 28 -0.50 8.38 7.00
C MET A 28 -0.40 6.86 6.82
N LEU A 29 0.00 6.40 5.63
CA LEU A 29 0.13 4.98 5.31
C LEU A 29 1.26 4.74 4.31
N GLY A 30 2.07 3.71 4.55
CA GLY A 30 2.98 3.11 3.57
C GLY A 30 2.46 1.75 3.12
N THR A 31 2.59 1.44 1.83
CA THR A 31 2.23 0.12 1.27
C THR A 31 3.34 -0.38 0.36
N ALA A 32 3.61 -1.68 0.41
CA ALA A 32 4.52 -2.36 -0.51
C ALA A 32 3.83 -3.66 -0.97
N VAL A 33 3.48 -3.73 -2.25
CA VAL A 33 2.87 -4.92 -2.87
C VAL A 33 3.98 -5.64 -3.64
N ALA A 34 4.27 -6.89 -3.27
CA ALA A 34 5.34 -7.68 -3.87
C ALA A 34 4.81 -8.89 -4.64
N ASN A 35 5.58 -9.34 -5.62
CA ASN A 35 5.37 -10.64 -6.26
C ASN A 35 5.78 -11.80 -5.32
N ALA A 36 5.51 -13.04 -5.74
CA ALA A 36 5.80 -14.24 -4.95
C ALA A 36 7.30 -14.43 -4.66
N ARG A 37 8.19 -13.94 -5.54
CA ARG A 37 9.65 -14.04 -5.39
C ARG A 37 10.15 -13.26 -4.16
N CYS A 38 9.61 -12.06 -3.92
CA CYS A 38 10.10 -11.17 -2.87
C CYS A 38 9.22 -11.14 -1.61
N TRP A 39 8.00 -11.72 -1.65
CA TRP A 39 7.02 -11.58 -0.58
C TRP A 39 7.50 -12.09 0.78
N GLU A 40 8.04 -13.30 0.84
CA GLU A 40 8.46 -13.91 2.11
C GLU A 40 9.54 -13.06 2.80
N GLN A 41 10.58 -12.70 2.06
CA GLN A 41 11.65 -11.84 2.56
C GLN A 41 11.13 -10.48 3.04
N LEU A 42 10.27 -9.83 2.25
CA LEU A 42 9.72 -8.52 2.59
C LEU A 42 8.88 -8.58 3.87
N ARG A 43 8.00 -9.60 3.99
CA ARG A 43 7.13 -9.79 5.15
C ARG A 43 7.93 -10.03 6.42
N GLU A 44 8.87 -10.96 6.41
CA GLU A 44 9.64 -11.33 7.60
C GLU A 44 10.48 -10.16 8.12
N TYR A 45 11.21 -9.46 7.25
CA TYR A 45 12.00 -8.31 7.68
C TYR A 45 11.13 -7.12 8.12
N SER A 46 10.00 -6.88 7.45
CA SER A 46 9.02 -5.88 7.90
C SER A 46 8.50 -6.19 9.30
N TYR A 47 8.21 -7.47 9.58
CA TYR A 47 7.72 -7.92 10.87
C TYR A 47 8.77 -7.80 11.97
N LEU A 48 10.01 -8.24 11.71
CA LEU A 48 11.13 -8.13 12.66
C LEU A 48 11.46 -6.66 13.01
N MET A 49 11.25 -5.75 12.06
CA MET A 49 11.40 -4.30 12.26
C MET A 49 10.16 -3.64 12.89
N GLY A 50 9.14 -4.41 13.26
CA GLY A 50 7.91 -3.90 13.86
C GLY A 50 7.10 -2.98 12.94
N GLN A 51 7.30 -3.07 11.62
CA GLN A 51 6.59 -2.23 10.66
C GLN A 51 5.15 -2.73 10.53
N MET A 52 4.22 -1.93 11.05
CA MET A 52 2.78 -2.19 10.98
C MET A 52 2.00 -0.88 10.91
N VAL A 53 0.71 -1.01 10.62
CA VAL A 53 -0.25 0.09 10.66
C VAL A 53 -1.36 -0.25 11.65
N ASP A 54 -1.91 0.76 12.31
CA ASP A 54 -3.08 0.58 13.18
C ASP A 54 -4.34 0.21 12.37
N ALA A 55 -5.30 -0.40 13.06
CA ALA A 55 -6.51 -0.91 12.42
C ALA A 55 -7.39 0.22 11.84
N ASP A 56 -7.46 1.36 12.51
CA ASP A 56 -8.25 2.52 12.08
C ASP A 56 -7.71 3.14 10.79
N THR A 57 -6.39 3.32 10.70
CA THR A 57 -5.73 3.78 9.46
C THR A 57 -5.92 2.78 8.32
N ALA A 58 -5.85 1.47 8.60
CA ALA A 58 -6.12 0.43 7.60
C ALA A 58 -7.57 0.48 7.10
N TYR A 59 -8.53 0.71 8.00
CA TYR A 59 -9.94 0.93 7.66
C TYR A 59 -10.12 2.19 6.81
N MET A 60 -9.51 3.30 7.20
CA MET A 60 -9.62 4.59 6.50
C MET A 60 -9.02 4.53 5.10
N ALA A 61 -7.89 3.85 4.92
CA ALA A 61 -7.35 3.58 3.59
C ALA A 61 -8.30 2.72 2.75
N SER A 62 -8.87 1.66 3.32
CA SER A 62 -9.83 0.78 2.64
C SER A 62 -11.14 1.51 2.27
N ARG A 63 -11.57 2.47 3.10
CA ARG A 63 -12.67 3.39 2.81
C ARG A 63 -12.31 4.33 1.68
N GLY A 64 -11.09 4.90 1.68
CA GLY A 64 -10.57 5.75 0.61
C GLY A 64 -10.61 5.07 -0.76
N LEU A 65 -10.27 3.78 -0.82
CA LEU A 65 -10.32 2.99 -2.06
C LEU A 65 -11.70 2.97 -2.74
N ARG A 66 -12.80 3.11 -1.98
CA ARG A 66 -14.17 3.06 -2.51
C ARG A 66 -14.50 4.21 -3.46
N THR A 67 -13.79 5.33 -3.35
CA THR A 67 -13.94 6.49 -4.22
C THR A 67 -12.71 6.76 -5.07
N LEU A 68 -11.72 5.86 -5.08
CA LEU A 68 -10.46 6.10 -5.77
C LEU A 68 -10.64 6.30 -7.28
N SER A 69 -11.51 5.53 -7.92
CA SER A 69 -11.74 5.58 -9.38
C SER A 69 -12.48 6.82 -9.87
N VAL A 70 -13.15 7.55 -8.99
CA VAL A 70 -13.81 8.83 -9.34
C VAL A 70 -12.96 10.03 -8.94
N ARG A 71 -11.89 9.81 -8.16
CA ARG A 71 -10.91 10.84 -7.76
C ARG A 71 -9.66 10.86 -8.66
N LEU A 72 -9.45 9.80 -9.46
CA LEU A 72 -8.34 9.60 -10.39
C LEU A 72 -8.87 9.26 -11.77
#